data_AF-A0A6C0J091-F1
#
_entry.id   AF-A0A6C0J091-F1
#
_cell.length_a   1.000
_cell.length_b   1.000
_cell.length_c   1.000
_cell.angle_alpha   90.00
_cell.angle_beta   90.00
_cell.angle_gamma   90.00
#
_symmetry.space_group_name_H-M   'P 1'
#
loop_
_entity.id
_entity.type
_entity.pdbx_description
1 polymer ?
#
loop_
_entity_poly.entity_id
_entity_poly.type
_entity_poly.pdbx_seq_one_letter_code
_entity_poly.pdbx_strand_id
1 'polypeptide(L)'
;MSKTLVLYVFHNYNNRVEYFINNCIFKDDKVDFIIICNNKNINFSAPDYVKIIIRDNIGYDFGAWSHGLLDNNLYENYDKFIFVNSSVSGPYLRDKNIKWTDIYLNGLQNNVKLFGSTINTLPHILDPHVQSYIFSMEKETLEYLIICKIFSITEYSLTFEDAIYNKEVRMSREILKKGGNIGSLLKQYNDVNFTKKISNVKLYDDIMYPQYRGILWDEYDLVFIKGNRIGI
;
A
#
# COMPACT_ATOMS: atom_id res chain seq x y z
N MET A 1 12.23 15.33 13.81
CA MET A 1 12.62 14.08 13.11
C MET A 1 11.39 13.55 12.42
N SER A 2 11.51 13.03 11.19
CA SER A 2 10.36 12.53 10.43
C SER A 2 9.78 11.26 11.07
N LYS A 3 8.46 11.21 11.28
CA LYS A 3 7.74 10.08 11.87
C LYS A 3 6.86 9.36 10.85
N THR A 4 6.83 8.04 10.89
CA THR A 4 6.11 7.18 9.94
C THR A 4 4.98 6.41 10.61
N LEU A 5 3.83 6.33 9.95
CA LEU A 5 2.72 5.48 10.33
C LEU A 5 2.54 4.33 9.34
N VAL A 6 2.54 3.10 9.83
CA VAL A 6 2.20 1.90 9.05
C VAL A 6 0.79 1.45 9.40
N LEU A 7 -0.10 1.38 8.42
CA LEU A 7 -1.48 0.92 8.58
C LEU A 7 -1.67 -0.43 7.87
N TYR A 8 -1.86 -1.48 8.66
CA TYR A 8 -2.14 -2.83 8.17
C TYR A 8 -3.62 -3.17 8.32
N VAL A 9 -4.29 -3.60 7.25
CA VAL A 9 -5.72 -3.98 7.28
C VAL A 9 -5.94 -5.44 6.92
N PHE A 10 -6.88 -6.08 7.64
CA PHE A 10 -7.37 -7.41 7.29
C PHE A 10 -8.86 -7.59 7.63
N HIS A 11 -9.54 -8.48 6.90
CA HIS A 11 -10.92 -8.89 7.18
C HIS A 11 -11.01 -10.32 7.75
N ASN A 12 -10.12 -11.20 7.28
CA ASN A 12 -10.04 -12.60 7.70
C ASN A 12 -8.67 -12.84 8.32
N TYR A 13 -8.63 -13.47 9.50
CA TYR A 13 -7.38 -13.90 10.14
C TYR A 13 -6.92 -15.22 9.51
N ASN A 14 -5.80 -15.19 8.80
CA ASN A 14 -5.20 -16.35 8.14
C ASN A 14 -3.70 -16.37 8.41
N ASN A 15 -3.00 -17.39 7.92
CA ASN A 15 -1.56 -17.56 8.16
C ASN A 15 -0.71 -16.37 7.69
N ARG A 16 -1.12 -15.62 6.65
CA ARG A 16 -0.40 -14.41 6.22
C ARG A 16 -0.58 -13.25 7.20
N VAL A 17 -1.79 -13.10 7.76
CA VAL A 17 -2.06 -12.11 8.82
C VAL A 17 -1.25 -12.42 10.06
N GLU A 18 -1.28 -13.67 10.51
CA GLU A 18 -0.47 -14.14 11.63
C GLU A 18 1.02 -13.92 11.38
N TYR A 19 1.50 -14.29 10.19
CA TYR A 19 2.89 -14.05 9.80
C TYR A 19 3.24 -12.57 9.86
N PHE A 20 2.37 -11.69 9.34
CA PHE A 20 2.62 -10.26 9.35
C PHE A 20 2.77 -9.71 10.77
N ILE A 21 1.84 -10.08 11.65
CA ILE A 21 1.85 -9.63 13.05
C ILE A 21 3.13 -10.11 13.76
N ASN A 22 3.54 -11.36 13.52
CA ASN A 22 4.66 -11.97 14.23
C ASN A 22 6.04 -11.58 13.66
N ASN A 23 6.14 -11.20 12.38
CA ASN A 23 7.43 -11.06 11.69
C ASN A 23 7.66 -9.71 11.01
N CYS A 24 6.61 -8.91 10.75
CA CYS A 24 6.73 -7.65 10.03
C CYS A 24 6.70 -6.43 10.94
N ILE A 25 6.21 -6.60 12.17
CA ILE A 25 6.07 -5.52 13.15
C ILE A 25 7.31 -5.49 14.04
N PHE A 26 7.82 -4.30 14.28
CA PHE A 26 8.98 -4.06 15.14
C PHE A 26 8.81 -2.75 15.91
N LYS A 27 9.54 -2.63 17.02
CA LYS A 27 9.56 -1.41 17.83
C LYS A 27 10.62 -0.44 17.29
N ASP A 28 10.23 0.81 17.03
CA ASP A 28 11.12 1.88 16.60
C ASP A 28 10.54 3.24 16.99
N ASP A 29 11.38 4.17 17.45
CA ASP A 29 10.93 5.49 17.92
C ASP A 29 10.33 6.38 16.81
N LYS A 30 10.56 6.03 15.53
CA LYS A 30 10.10 6.78 14.35
C LYS A 30 9.03 6.05 13.54
N VAL A 31 8.68 4.81 13.89
CA VAL A 31 7.71 4.00 13.15
C VAL A 31 6.66 3.46 14.11
N ASP A 32 5.43 3.95 13.97
CA ASP A 32 4.28 3.41 14.68
C ASP A 32 3.47 2.50 13.76
N PHE A 33 2.86 1.47 14.36
CA PHE A 33 2.01 0.50 13.68
C PHE A 33 0.57 0.60 14.16
N ILE A 34 -0.36 0.52 13.21
CA ILE A 34 -1.77 0.30 13.46
C ILE A 34 -2.21 -0.96 12.71
N ILE A 35 -2.87 -1.86 13.41
CA ILE A 35 -3.58 -2.99 12.81
C ILE A 35 -5.08 -2.72 12.86
N ILE A 36 -5.74 -2.85 11.71
CA ILE A 36 -7.16 -2.57 11.54
C ILE A 36 -7.86 -3.85 11.09
N CYS A 37 -8.67 -4.43 11.97
CA CYS A 37 -9.49 -5.59 11.69
C CYS A 37 -10.89 -5.15 11.26
N ASN A 38 -11.26 -5.43 10.01
CA ASN A 38 -12.59 -5.17 9.45
C ASN A 38 -13.63 -6.23 9.83
N ASN A 39 -13.42 -6.97 10.92
CA ASN A 39 -14.35 -7.99 11.40
C ASN A 39 -14.39 -8.03 12.93
N LYS A 40 -15.51 -7.60 13.50
CA LYS A 40 -15.72 -7.54 14.96
C LYS A 40 -15.73 -8.89 15.65
N ASN A 41 -15.87 -9.99 14.91
CA ASN A 41 -15.92 -11.34 15.47
C ASN A 41 -14.53 -12.00 15.56
N ILE A 42 -13.48 -11.33 15.11
CA ILE A 42 -12.11 -11.85 15.17
C ILE A 42 -11.41 -11.28 16.40
N ASN A 43 -10.89 -12.18 17.23
CA ASN A 43 -9.97 -11.86 18.30
C ASN A 43 -8.55 -12.22 17.87
N PHE A 44 -7.60 -11.32 18.10
CA PHE A 44 -6.18 -11.53 17.88
C PHE A 44 -5.38 -10.67 18.85
N SER A 45 -4.09 -10.92 18.93
CA SER A 45 -3.16 -10.11 19.72
C SER A 45 -2.08 -9.53 18.83
N ALA A 46 -1.53 -8.41 19.24
CA ALA A 46 -0.36 -7.79 18.67
C ALA A 46 0.52 -7.27 19.82
N PRO A 47 1.79 -6.89 19.56
CA PRO A 47 2.61 -6.24 20.58
C PRO A 47 1.91 -5.01 21.18
N ASP A 48 2.19 -4.72 22.46
CA ASP A 48 1.56 -3.66 23.24
C ASP A 48 1.74 -2.23 22.68
N TYR A 49 2.85 -2.01 21.97
CA TYR A 49 3.14 -0.76 21.26
C TYR A 49 2.39 -0.59 19.93
N VAL A 50 1.56 -1.57 19.52
CA VAL A 50 0.76 -1.51 18.30
C VAL A 50 -0.68 -1.11 18.63
N LYS A 51 -1.20 -0.10 17.93
CA LYS A 51 -2.62 0.26 18.07
C LYS A 51 -3.48 -0.75 17.30
N ILE A 52 -4.49 -1.31 17.97
CA ILE A 52 -5.49 -2.18 17.35
C ILE A 52 -6.79 -1.41 17.17
N ILE A 53 -7.38 -1.52 15.98
CA ILE A 53 -8.72 -1.02 15.66
C ILE A 53 -9.56 -2.19 15.16
N ILE A 54 -10.74 -2.39 15.74
CA ILE A 54 -11.69 -3.43 15.31
C ILE A 54 -12.98 -2.72 14.86
N ARG A 55 -13.44 -2.99 13.64
CA ARG A 55 -14.57 -2.29 13.01
C ARG A 55 -15.37 -3.18 12.05
N ASP A 56 -16.49 -2.67 11.57
CA ASP A 56 -17.25 -3.31 10.47
C ASP A 56 -16.50 -3.15 9.14
N ASN A 57 -16.75 -4.07 8.20
CA ASN A 57 -16.15 -4.04 6.86
C ASN A 57 -16.80 -3.00 5.93
N ILE A 58 -16.87 -1.74 6.36
CA ILE A 58 -17.42 -0.64 5.56
C ILE A 58 -16.28 0.03 4.79
N GLY A 59 -16.43 0.17 3.47
CA GLY A 59 -15.42 0.79 2.59
C GLY A 59 -14.17 -0.05 2.35
N TYR A 60 -14.17 -1.34 2.73
CA TYR A 60 -13.06 -2.27 2.55
C TYR A 60 -11.74 -1.73 3.13
N ASP A 61 -10.62 -1.97 2.45
CA ASP A 61 -9.28 -1.55 2.87
C ASP A 61 -9.16 -0.03 2.97
N PHE A 62 -9.64 0.71 1.96
CA PHE A 62 -9.60 2.18 1.97
C PHE A 62 -10.44 2.78 3.08
N GLY A 63 -11.60 2.21 3.40
CA GLY A 63 -12.42 2.64 4.53
C GLY A 63 -11.74 2.39 5.88
N ALA A 64 -11.03 1.26 6.01
CA ALA A 64 -10.25 0.93 7.20
C ALA A 64 -9.09 1.90 7.39
N TRP A 65 -8.26 2.10 6.36
CA TRP A 65 -7.17 3.07 6.39
C TRP A 65 -7.68 4.49 6.67
N SER A 66 -8.79 4.89 6.05
CA SER A 66 -9.42 6.20 6.30
C SER A 66 -9.80 6.36 7.78
N HIS A 67 -10.40 5.34 8.38
CA HIS A 67 -10.73 5.36 9.81
C HIS A 67 -9.47 5.45 10.67
N GLY A 68 -8.42 4.67 10.37
CA GLY A 68 -7.15 4.71 11.10
C GLY A 68 -6.41 6.04 10.98
N LEU A 69 -6.58 6.77 9.89
CA LEU A 69 -5.96 8.07 9.64
C LEU A 69 -6.76 9.24 10.24
N LEU A 70 -8.07 9.28 9.97
CA LEU A 70 -8.90 10.46 10.15
C LEU A 70 -9.62 10.50 11.50
N ASP A 71 -9.71 9.37 12.21
CA ASP A 71 -10.20 9.38 13.58
C ASP A 71 -9.28 10.26 14.44
N ASN A 72 -9.87 11.31 15.02
CA ASN A 72 -9.16 12.36 15.76
C ASN A 72 -8.00 13.01 14.99
N ASN A 73 -8.05 13.04 13.65
CA ASN A 73 -6.97 13.54 12.78
C ASN A 73 -5.60 12.93 13.10
N LEU A 74 -5.55 11.64 13.43
CA LEU A 74 -4.32 10.96 13.85
C LEU A 74 -3.16 11.16 12.87
N TYR A 75 -3.45 11.20 11.57
CA TYR A 75 -2.47 11.40 10.50
C TYR A 75 -1.64 12.69 10.67
N GLU A 76 -2.16 13.72 11.34
CA GLU A 76 -1.44 14.99 11.52
C GLU A 76 -0.14 14.85 12.33
N ASN A 77 -0.02 13.78 13.13
CA ASN A 77 1.14 13.47 13.96
C ASN A 77 2.30 12.77 13.21
N TYR A 78 2.15 12.54 11.90
CA TYR A 78 3.09 11.77 11.09
C TYR A 78 3.42 12.49 9.78
N ASP A 79 4.59 12.21 9.24
CA ASP A 79 5.11 12.82 8.01
C ASP A 79 5.04 11.86 6.82
N LYS A 80 5.05 10.55 7.09
CA LYS A 80 5.10 9.49 6.07
C LYS A 80 4.17 8.36 6.44
N PHE A 81 3.65 7.69 5.41
CA PHE A 81 2.63 6.67 5.57
C PHE A 81 2.97 5.45 4.72
N ILE A 82 2.71 4.27 5.27
CA ILE A 82 2.73 3.02 4.52
C ILE A 82 1.40 2.30 4.77
N PHE A 83 0.76 1.90 3.70
CA PHE A 83 -0.51 1.20 3.69
C PHE A 83 -0.27 -0.23 3.23
N VAL A 84 -0.81 -1.20 3.98
CA VAL A 84 -0.62 -2.62 3.70
C VAL A 84 -1.94 -3.35 3.92
N ASN A 85 -2.31 -4.29 3.05
CA ASN A 85 -3.46 -5.16 3.28
C ASN A 85 -3.08 -6.63 3.42
N SER A 86 -4.02 -7.44 3.92
CA SER A 86 -3.82 -8.87 4.19
C SER A 86 -3.60 -9.77 2.98
N SER A 87 -3.58 -9.22 1.76
CA SER A 87 -3.17 -10.00 0.59
C SER A 87 -1.66 -10.21 0.51
N VAL A 88 -0.86 -9.44 1.28
CA VAL A 88 0.61 -9.55 1.25
C VAL A 88 1.14 -10.85 1.84
N SER A 89 2.20 -11.37 1.24
CA SER A 89 3.14 -12.34 1.79
C SER A 89 4.54 -11.74 1.77
N GLY A 90 5.34 -11.97 2.80
CA GLY A 90 6.64 -11.33 3.02
C GLY A 90 6.79 -10.78 4.46
N PRO A 91 7.85 -10.00 4.76
CA PRO A 91 8.80 -9.45 3.82
C PRO A 91 9.86 -10.48 3.40
N TYR A 92 10.21 -10.46 2.12
CA TYR A 92 11.33 -11.21 1.56
C TYR A 92 12.51 -10.25 1.40
N LEU A 93 13.44 -10.31 2.35
CA LEU A 93 14.60 -9.43 2.39
C LEU A 93 15.87 -10.24 2.15
N ARG A 94 16.74 -9.74 1.27
CA ARG A 94 18.09 -10.31 1.06
C ARG A 94 19.00 -10.01 2.25
N ASP A 95 18.92 -8.78 2.75
CA ASP A 95 19.59 -8.35 3.98
C ASP A 95 18.55 -8.15 5.08
N LYS A 96 18.61 -8.99 6.12
CA LYS A 96 17.68 -8.94 7.26
C LYS A 96 17.92 -7.74 8.18
N ASN A 97 19.04 -7.02 8.01
CA ASN A 97 19.33 -5.82 8.79
C ASN A 97 18.59 -4.58 8.26
N ILE A 98 18.06 -4.65 7.03
CA ILE A 98 17.29 -3.56 6.44
C ILE A 98 15.86 -3.62 6.95
N LYS A 99 15.33 -2.49 7.41
CA LYS A 99 13.90 -2.37 7.71
C LYS A 99 13.14 -2.30 6.39
N TRP A 100 12.18 -3.19 6.21
CA TRP A 100 11.38 -3.22 5.00
C TRP A 100 10.66 -1.88 4.75
N THR A 101 10.34 -1.12 5.81
CA THR A 101 9.74 0.21 5.69
C THR A 101 10.63 1.19 4.93
N ASP A 102 11.94 1.13 5.19
CA ASP A 102 12.91 2.05 4.57
C ASP A 102 12.97 1.84 3.05
N ILE A 103 12.74 0.62 2.57
CA ILE A 103 12.72 0.31 1.13
C ILE A 103 11.60 1.10 0.43
N TYR A 104 10.39 1.11 0.99
CA TYR A 104 9.26 1.85 0.41
C TYR A 104 9.44 3.36 0.56
N LEU A 105 9.89 3.83 1.73
CA LEU A 105 10.11 5.25 1.96
C LEU A 105 11.24 5.83 1.10
N ASN A 106 12.30 5.04 0.83
CA ASN A 106 13.38 5.45 -0.07
C ASN A 106 12.96 5.48 -1.54
N GLY A 107 11.84 4.84 -1.91
CA GLY A 107 11.26 4.96 -3.25
C GLY A 107 10.57 6.31 -3.49
N LEU A 108 10.25 7.07 -2.43
CA LEU A 108 9.67 8.42 -2.50
C LEU A 108 10.75 9.48 -2.77
N GLN A 109 11.50 9.30 -3.85
CA GLN A 109 12.58 10.21 -4.26
C GLN A 109 12.20 11.00 -5.51
N ASN A 110 12.93 12.10 -5.73
CA ASN A 110 12.72 12.99 -6.86
C ASN A 110 11.28 13.53 -6.88
N ASN A 111 10.52 13.22 -7.93
CA ASN A 111 9.12 13.62 -8.09
C ASN A 111 8.14 12.46 -7.83
N VAL A 112 8.58 11.33 -7.25
CA VAL A 112 7.68 10.21 -6.93
C VAL A 112 6.90 10.53 -5.66
N LYS A 113 5.57 10.55 -5.76
CA LYS A 113 4.65 10.89 -4.65
C LYS A 113 3.89 9.69 -4.10
N LEU A 114 3.87 8.59 -4.84
CA LEU A 114 3.29 7.31 -4.45
C LEU A 114 4.20 6.19 -4.93
N PHE A 115 4.62 5.34 -4.00
CA PHE A 115 5.55 4.25 -4.28
C PHE A 115 5.08 2.94 -3.67
N GLY A 116 4.97 1.89 -4.46
CA GLY A 116 4.56 0.55 -3.98
C GLY A 116 5.38 -0.57 -4.60
N SER A 117 4.90 -1.81 -4.48
CA SER A 117 5.65 -2.95 -5.03
C SER A 117 5.47 -3.08 -6.54
N THR A 118 4.27 -2.85 -7.07
CA THR A 118 3.96 -3.01 -8.49
C THR A 118 3.08 -1.89 -9.03
N ILE A 119 3.18 -1.68 -10.34
CA ILE A 119 2.28 -0.80 -11.11
C ILE A 119 1.59 -1.65 -12.17
N ASN A 120 0.26 -1.56 -12.23
CA ASN A 120 -0.53 -2.09 -13.34
C ASN A 120 -0.78 -0.95 -14.35
N THR A 121 -0.62 -1.23 -15.65
CA THR A 121 -0.68 -0.26 -16.75
C THR A 121 -1.70 -0.60 -17.85
N LEU A 122 -2.51 -1.66 -17.69
CA LEU A 122 -3.55 -2.10 -18.64
C LEU A 122 -4.85 -2.44 -17.86
N PRO A 123 -6.05 -2.51 -18.48
CA PRO A 123 -6.40 -2.19 -19.86
C PRO A 123 -7.54 -1.15 -19.91
N HIS A 124 -7.30 0.09 -20.37
CA HIS A 124 -8.26 0.93 -21.12
C HIS A 124 -7.74 2.36 -21.42
N ILE A 125 -6.44 2.52 -21.74
CA ILE A 125 -5.67 3.79 -21.88
C ILE A 125 -4.86 4.00 -20.60
N LEU A 126 -3.54 3.81 -20.66
CA LEU A 126 -2.51 4.38 -19.77
C LEU A 126 -3.05 4.94 -18.43
N ASP A 127 -3.68 4.10 -17.61
CA ASP A 127 -4.08 4.43 -16.24
C ASP A 127 -3.11 3.68 -15.33
N PRO A 128 -1.79 4.01 -15.39
CA PRO A 128 -0.80 3.36 -14.58
C PRO A 128 -1.15 3.64 -13.12
N HIS A 129 -1.31 2.58 -12.35
CA HIS A 129 -1.63 2.71 -10.94
C HIS A 129 -0.80 1.75 -10.10
N VAL A 130 -0.34 2.26 -8.97
CA VAL A 130 0.29 1.43 -7.95
C VAL A 130 -0.78 0.51 -7.37
N GLN A 131 -0.53 -0.80 -7.36
CA GLN A 131 -1.48 -1.77 -6.80
C GLN A 131 -1.53 -1.63 -5.28
N SER A 132 -2.73 -1.64 -4.70
CA SER A 132 -2.94 -1.17 -3.32
C SER A 132 -2.55 -2.16 -2.21
N TYR A 133 -1.97 -3.31 -2.53
CA TYR A 133 -1.61 -4.29 -1.50
C TYR A 133 -0.49 -3.81 -0.57
N ILE A 134 0.41 -2.98 -1.09
CA ILE A 134 1.36 -2.19 -0.30
C ILE A 134 1.81 -0.95 -1.07
N PHE A 135 1.76 0.21 -0.41
CA PHE A 135 2.26 1.46 -0.96
C PHE A 135 2.60 2.47 0.13
N SER A 136 3.35 3.49 -0.24
CA SER A 136 3.80 4.56 0.64
C SER A 136 3.62 5.94 0.00
N MET A 137 3.52 6.96 0.85
CA MET A 137 3.44 8.37 0.46
C MET A 137 3.88 9.29 1.61
N GLU A 138 4.17 10.55 1.27
CA GLU A 138 4.39 11.61 2.26
C GLU A 138 3.09 12.34 2.62
N LYS A 139 3.09 13.04 3.77
CA LYS A 139 1.92 13.74 4.31
C LYS A 139 1.24 14.69 3.32
N GLU A 140 2.01 15.47 2.57
CA GLU A 140 1.44 16.39 1.56
C GLU A 140 0.59 15.66 0.52
N THR A 141 1.03 14.46 0.12
CA THR A 141 0.28 13.62 -0.84
C THR A 141 -0.97 13.05 -0.17
N LEU A 142 -0.85 12.58 1.07
CA LEU A 142 -2.00 12.10 1.83
C LEU A 142 -3.08 13.19 2.00
N GLU A 143 -2.71 14.38 2.42
CA GLU A 143 -3.62 15.53 2.60
C GLU A 143 -4.38 15.84 1.32
N TYR A 144 -3.68 15.84 0.18
CA TYR A 144 -4.31 16.00 -1.13
C TYR A 144 -5.30 14.86 -1.44
N LEU A 145 -4.95 13.60 -1.15
CA LEU A 145 -5.81 12.46 -1.39
C LEU A 145 -7.03 12.41 -0.45
N ILE A 146 -6.94 12.99 0.75
CA ILE A 146 -8.09 13.22 1.65
C ILE A 146 -9.04 14.24 1.02
N ILE A 147 -8.54 15.35 0.47
CA ILE A 147 -9.35 16.35 -0.25
C ILE A 147 -10.06 15.71 -1.45
N CYS A 148 -9.36 14.85 -2.20
CA CYS A 148 -9.91 14.11 -3.34
C CYS A 148 -10.90 13.00 -2.96
N LYS A 149 -11.13 12.77 -1.65
CA LYS A 149 -12.00 11.72 -1.11
C LYS A 149 -11.54 10.30 -1.44
N ILE A 150 -10.25 10.10 -1.70
CA ILE A 150 -9.65 8.76 -1.78
C ILE A 150 -9.67 8.15 -0.37
N PHE A 151 -9.15 8.89 0.61
CA PHE A 151 -9.33 8.59 2.03
C PHE A 151 -10.47 9.43 2.59
N SER A 152 -11.53 8.78 3.08
CA SER A 152 -12.72 9.45 3.59
C SER A 152 -13.47 8.56 4.58
N ILE A 153 -13.95 9.18 5.66
CA ILE A 153 -14.86 8.54 6.63
C ILE A 153 -16.33 8.88 6.39
N THR A 154 -16.64 9.69 5.38
CA THR A 154 -18.00 10.08 4.98
C THR A 154 -18.40 9.52 3.62
N GLU A 155 -17.43 9.11 2.79
CA GLU A 155 -17.63 8.66 1.41
C GLU A 155 -16.90 7.33 1.16
N TYR A 156 -17.53 6.26 1.63
CA TYR A 156 -17.02 4.90 1.52
C TYR A 156 -17.37 4.26 0.18
N SER A 157 -16.48 3.34 -0.25
CA SER A 157 -16.79 2.46 -1.37
C SER A 157 -17.86 1.44 -1.02
N LEU A 158 -18.87 1.33 -1.87
CA LEU A 158 -20.01 0.43 -1.66
C LEU A 158 -19.77 -0.96 -2.25
N THR A 159 -18.94 -1.06 -3.29
CA THR A 159 -18.62 -2.31 -3.99
C THR A 159 -17.11 -2.49 -4.11
N PHE A 160 -16.67 -3.74 -4.35
CA PHE A 160 -15.26 -4.01 -4.65
C PHE A 160 -14.78 -3.30 -5.91
N GLU A 161 -15.62 -3.26 -6.94
CA GLU A 161 -15.31 -2.56 -8.19
C GLU A 161 -15.11 -1.06 -7.95
N ASP A 162 -15.95 -0.44 -7.12
CA ASP A 162 -15.79 0.96 -6.72
C ASP A 162 -14.50 1.19 -5.93
N ALA A 163 -14.15 0.29 -5.01
CA ALA A 163 -12.88 0.37 -4.29
C ALA A 163 -11.67 0.27 -5.23
N ILE A 164 -11.76 -0.53 -6.31
CA ILE A 164 -10.69 -0.64 -7.30
C ILE A 164 -10.61 0.64 -8.15
N TYR A 165 -11.68 1.00 -8.85
CA TYR A 165 -11.61 2.10 -9.82
C TYR A 165 -11.58 3.48 -9.15
N ASN A 166 -12.47 3.74 -8.19
CA ASN A 166 -12.62 5.06 -7.58
C ASN A 166 -11.67 5.30 -6.41
N LYS A 167 -10.98 4.27 -5.91
CA LYS A 167 -9.90 4.42 -4.93
C LYS A 167 -8.54 4.02 -5.50
N GLU A 168 -8.25 2.73 -5.70
CA GLU A 168 -6.91 2.25 -6.11
C GLU A 168 -6.40 2.90 -7.42
N VAL A 169 -7.19 2.84 -8.49
CA VAL A 169 -6.81 3.42 -9.79
C VAL A 169 -6.81 4.95 -9.72
N ARG A 170 -7.91 5.54 -9.23
CA ARG A 170 -8.06 7.00 -9.14
C ARG A 170 -6.97 7.66 -8.29
N MET A 171 -6.51 7.02 -7.22
CA MET A 171 -5.43 7.53 -6.36
C MET A 171 -4.18 7.88 -7.18
N SER A 172 -3.72 6.95 -8.02
CA SER A 172 -2.55 7.19 -8.87
C SER A 172 -2.83 8.27 -9.92
N ARG A 173 -4.05 8.29 -10.48
CA ARG A 173 -4.46 9.28 -11.48
C ARG A 173 -4.48 10.71 -10.95
N GLU A 174 -5.00 10.94 -9.75
CA GLU A 174 -5.02 12.27 -9.13
C GLU A 174 -3.59 12.79 -8.88
N ILE A 175 -2.67 11.90 -8.48
CA ILE A 175 -1.25 12.24 -8.31
C ILE A 175 -0.61 12.65 -9.63
N LEU A 176 -0.79 11.84 -10.68
CA LEU A 176 -0.26 12.11 -12.02
C LEU A 176 -0.84 13.41 -12.60
N LYS A 177 -2.14 13.67 -12.39
CA LYS A 177 -2.82 14.90 -12.79
C LYS A 177 -2.25 16.15 -12.10
N LYS A 178 -1.78 16.03 -10.86
CA LYS A 178 -1.09 17.11 -10.11
C LYS A 178 0.39 17.25 -10.51
N GLY A 179 0.87 16.43 -11.45
CA GLY A 179 2.25 16.44 -11.91
C GLY A 179 3.23 15.67 -11.03
N GLY A 180 2.75 15.00 -9.97
CA GLY A 180 3.54 14.04 -9.20
C GLY A 180 3.66 12.72 -9.95
N ASN A 181 4.81 12.05 -9.87
CA ASN A 181 5.00 10.74 -10.48
C ASN A 181 4.60 9.60 -9.53
N ILE A 182 4.41 8.40 -10.07
CA ILE A 182 4.30 7.16 -9.31
C ILE A 182 5.52 6.28 -9.56
N GLY A 183 5.85 5.40 -8.63
CA GLY A 183 6.98 4.49 -8.75
C GLY A 183 6.69 3.12 -8.14
N SER A 184 7.55 2.14 -8.47
CA SER A 184 7.46 0.82 -7.87
C SER A 184 8.80 0.11 -7.80
N LEU A 185 8.84 -1.02 -7.09
CA LEU A 185 9.98 -1.92 -7.03
C LEU A 185 10.23 -2.71 -8.33
N LEU A 186 9.30 -2.66 -9.30
CA LEU A 186 9.50 -3.29 -10.60
C LEU A 186 10.65 -2.64 -11.37
N LYS A 187 11.73 -3.41 -11.57
CA LYS A 187 12.94 -2.97 -12.28
C LYS A 187 12.65 -2.32 -13.64
N GLN A 188 11.68 -2.85 -14.39
CA GLN A 188 11.29 -2.31 -15.69
C GLN A 188 10.69 -0.90 -15.62
N TYR A 189 10.18 -0.49 -14.46
CA TYR A 189 9.60 0.82 -14.21
C TYR A 189 10.51 1.75 -13.41
N ASN A 190 11.78 1.36 -13.20
CA ASN A 190 12.78 2.25 -12.63
C ASN A 190 12.91 3.49 -13.52
N ASP A 191 12.87 4.66 -12.89
CA ASP A 191 12.99 5.98 -13.53
C ASP A 191 11.97 6.28 -14.64
N VAL A 192 10.88 5.50 -14.73
CA VAL A 192 9.80 5.77 -15.68
C VAL A 192 8.98 6.96 -15.20
N ASN A 193 8.83 7.95 -16.08
CA ASN A 193 7.96 9.10 -15.86
C ASN A 193 6.56 8.80 -16.40
N PHE A 194 5.65 8.42 -15.51
CA PHE A 194 4.25 8.12 -15.81
C PHE A 194 3.39 9.37 -16.03
N THR A 195 3.92 10.58 -15.77
CA THR A 195 3.21 11.85 -16.10
C THR A 195 3.29 12.19 -17.59
N LYS A 196 4.01 11.39 -18.38
CA LYS A 196 4.24 11.57 -19.82
C LYS A 196 3.79 10.33 -20.58
N LYS A 197 3.63 10.47 -21.90
CA LYS A 197 3.39 9.33 -22.78
C LYS A 197 4.57 8.35 -22.71
N ILE A 198 4.29 7.10 -22.36
CA ILE A 198 5.28 6.04 -22.25
C ILE A 198 5.47 5.40 -23.63
N SER A 199 6.70 5.37 -24.15
CA SER A 199 7.03 4.74 -25.43
C SER A 199 8.19 3.74 -25.36
N ASN A 200 9.04 3.84 -24.34
CA ASN A 200 10.33 3.13 -24.31
C ASN A 200 10.35 1.95 -23.33
N VAL A 201 9.21 1.63 -22.72
CA VAL A 201 9.08 0.57 -21.73
C VAL A 201 7.89 -0.29 -22.07
N LYS A 202 8.05 -1.61 -21.93
CA LYS A 202 6.96 -2.55 -22.11
C LYS A 202 6.00 -2.46 -20.93
N LEU A 203 4.73 -2.25 -21.27
CA LEU A 203 3.64 -2.12 -20.31
C LEU A 203 3.02 -3.48 -20.01
N TYR A 204 2.59 -3.66 -18.77
CA TYR A 204 2.01 -4.90 -18.27
C TYR A 204 0.73 -4.62 -17.44
N ASP A 205 -0.18 -5.58 -17.47
CA ASP A 205 -1.36 -5.65 -16.58
C ASP A 205 -0.93 -6.12 -15.17
N ASP A 206 -1.86 -6.67 -14.38
CA ASP A 206 -1.58 -7.38 -13.13
C ASP A 206 -0.62 -8.56 -13.39
N ILE A 207 0.65 -8.36 -13.04
CA ILE A 207 1.70 -9.37 -13.21
C ILE A 207 1.84 -10.29 -11.99
N MET A 208 1.03 -10.15 -10.95
CA MET A 208 1.16 -10.93 -9.71
C MET A 208 0.59 -12.36 -9.83
N TYR A 209 0.88 -13.07 -10.93
CA TYR A 209 0.46 -14.44 -11.18
C TYR A 209 1.66 -15.39 -11.39
N PRO A 210 1.52 -16.70 -11.12
CA PRO A 210 2.62 -17.66 -11.15
C PRO A 210 3.44 -17.68 -12.45
N GLN A 211 2.81 -17.46 -13.61
CA GLN A 211 3.50 -17.47 -14.91
C GLN A 211 4.53 -16.34 -15.10
N TYR A 212 4.49 -15.29 -14.26
CA TYR A 212 5.44 -14.18 -14.32
C TYR A 212 6.55 -14.27 -13.25
N ARG A 213 6.40 -15.18 -12.28
CA ARG A 213 7.37 -15.41 -11.19
C ARG A 213 8.66 -16.02 -11.75
N GLY A 214 9.80 -15.44 -11.39
CA GLY A 214 11.11 -15.79 -11.93
C GLY A 214 11.40 -15.26 -13.33
N ILE A 215 10.45 -14.55 -13.96
CA ILE A 215 10.59 -13.94 -15.29
C ILE A 215 10.57 -12.41 -15.19
N LEU A 216 9.52 -11.85 -14.61
CA LEU A 216 9.35 -10.40 -14.45
C LEU A 216 9.63 -9.92 -13.03
N TRP A 217 9.48 -10.80 -12.05
CA TRP A 217 9.70 -10.51 -10.65
C TRP A 217 10.06 -11.79 -9.89
N ASP A 218 10.78 -11.64 -8.79
CA ASP A 218 10.88 -12.61 -7.72
C ASP A 218 10.49 -11.95 -6.38
N GLU A 219 10.38 -12.74 -5.31
CA GLU A 219 9.94 -12.24 -4.01
C GLU A 219 10.88 -11.21 -3.42
N TYR A 220 12.18 -11.39 -3.61
CA TYR A 220 13.22 -10.54 -3.07
C TYR A 220 13.32 -9.21 -3.80
N ASP A 221 12.86 -9.16 -5.05
CA ASP A 221 12.74 -7.92 -5.82
C ASP A 221 11.58 -7.04 -5.31
N LEU A 222 10.48 -7.64 -4.84
CA LEU A 222 9.25 -6.91 -4.51
C LEU A 222 9.01 -6.67 -3.02
N VAL A 223 9.81 -7.30 -2.14
CA VAL A 223 9.70 -7.31 -0.67
C VAL A 223 8.41 -7.98 -0.19
N PHE A 224 7.26 -7.52 -0.65
CA PHE A 224 5.96 -8.16 -0.46
C PHE A 224 5.33 -8.50 -1.81
N ILE A 225 4.69 -9.66 -1.84
CA ILE A 225 3.95 -10.17 -3.00
C ILE A 225 2.49 -10.41 -2.64
N LYS A 226 1.60 -10.47 -3.63
CA LYS A 226 0.19 -10.79 -3.46
C LYS A 226 0.02 -12.31 -3.22
N GLY A 227 0.20 -12.75 -1.98
CA GLY A 227 0.21 -14.17 -1.58
C GLY A 227 -1.05 -14.93 -2.00
N ASN A 228 -2.20 -14.26 -1.96
CA ASN A 228 -3.48 -14.84 -2.40
C ASN A 228 -3.53 -15.21 -3.91
N ARG A 229 -2.62 -14.70 -4.74
CA ARG A 229 -2.53 -15.05 -6.18
C ARG A 229 -1.62 -16.24 -6.47
N ILE A 230 -0.76 -16.59 -5.53
CA ILE A 230 0.28 -17.62 -5.71
C ILE A 230 0.08 -18.82 -4.77
N GLY A 231 -1.00 -18.83 -4.00
CA GLY A 231 -1.33 -19.93 -3.09
C GLY A 231 -0.42 -20.02 -1.87
N ILE A 232 0.19 -18.89 -1.47
CA ILE A 232 1.05 -18.76 -0.29
C ILE A 232 0.35 -17.92 0.77
#